data_AF-A0A2S2BRH7-F1
#
_entry.id   AF-A0A2S2BRH7-F1
#
_cell.length_a   1.000
_cell.length_b   1.000
_cell.length_c   1.000
_cell.angle_alpha   90.00
_cell.angle_beta   90.00
_cell.angle_gamma   90.00
#
_symmetry.space_group_name_H-M   'P 1'
#
loop_
_entity.id
_entity.type
_entity.pdbx_description
1 polymer ?
#
loop_
_entity_poly.entity_id
_entity_poly.type
_entity_poly.pdbx_seq_one_letter_code
_entity_poly.pdbx_strand_id
1 'polypeptide(L)'
;MGLVEVWFILIAVLFTGYFVLEGFDFGVGMLMPVLGRRKDADGDTRRRVVLNTIGPVWDGNEVWLITAGGALFAAFPEWYATLFSGFYLPLLLILVALIVRICAIEYRGKIDDDTWRRRCDWGIVFGSWVPAVLWGVAFANIVRGVDINAEKVVTSSLLDLLNPYALLGGLTTALLFALHGAVFLALKTADEVRVDAVELAAKLALPTVPVAGAFVLWTQLAHGKAWTWILVAAAAAALAGVVALTRAGREGWAFALTSIAVIASVVLLFGSLFPDVMPSTLDAAYSLTVDNASSSPYTLTVMTWAAAFLTPVVLLYQGWTYWVFRQRISTKQIPPSIGLPLGRR
;
A
#
# COMPACT_ATOMS: atom_id res chain seq x y z
N MET A 1 7.71 -14.86 -24.47
CA MET A 1 7.48 -13.64 -23.69
C MET A 1 8.63 -12.70 -24.02
N GLY A 2 8.33 -11.55 -24.63
CA GLY A 2 9.35 -10.53 -24.90
C GLY A 2 9.79 -9.84 -23.61
N LEU A 3 10.84 -9.03 -23.70
CA LEU A 3 11.34 -8.26 -22.56
C LEU A 3 10.34 -7.19 -22.10
N VAL A 4 9.51 -6.68 -23.02
CA VAL A 4 8.47 -5.71 -22.72
C VAL A 4 7.46 -6.29 -21.74
N GLU A 5 6.96 -7.49 -22.00
CA GLU A 5 6.00 -8.18 -21.13
C GLU A 5 6.64 -8.60 -19.80
N VAL A 6 7.92 -9.00 -19.81
CA VAL A 6 8.69 -9.22 -18.57
C VAL A 6 8.68 -7.96 -17.71
N TRP A 7 8.98 -6.81 -18.29
CA TRP A 7 9.05 -5.55 -17.54
C TRP A 7 7.68 -5.06 -17.06
N PHE A 8 6.62 -5.28 -17.84
CA PHE A 8 5.25 -5.03 -17.37
C PHE A 8 4.92 -5.88 -16.13
N ILE A 9 5.24 -7.18 -16.16
CA ILE A 9 5.06 -8.09 -15.03
C ILE A 9 5.91 -7.65 -13.84
N LEU A 10 7.17 -7.26 -14.05
CA LEU A 10 8.04 -6.79 -12.97
C LEU A 10 7.51 -5.53 -12.30
N ILE A 11 6.94 -4.58 -13.06
CA ILE A 11 6.28 -3.39 -12.49
C ILE A 11 5.06 -3.80 -11.67
N ALA A 12 4.23 -4.72 -12.17
CA ALA A 12 3.11 -5.26 -11.41
C ALA A 12 3.58 -5.93 -10.10
N VAL A 13 4.69 -6.67 -10.13
CA VAL A 13 5.32 -7.28 -8.95
C VAL A 13 5.82 -6.22 -7.97
N LEU A 14 6.46 -5.15 -8.44
CA LEU A 14 6.95 -4.06 -7.59
C LEU A 14 5.80 -3.34 -6.87
N PHE A 15 4.72 -2.98 -7.58
CA PHE A 15 3.53 -2.38 -6.94
C PHE A 15 2.80 -3.37 -6.03
N THR A 16 2.74 -4.65 -6.39
CA THR A 16 2.16 -5.69 -5.54
C THR A 16 2.95 -5.83 -4.24
N GLY A 17 4.28 -5.89 -4.32
CA GLY A 17 5.16 -5.94 -3.15
C GLY A 17 5.02 -4.69 -2.29
N TYR A 18 4.99 -3.50 -2.90
CA TYR A 18 4.72 -2.25 -2.20
C TYR A 18 3.39 -2.30 -1.45
N PHE A 19 2.28 -2.66 -2.09
CA PHE A 19 0.96 -2.68 -1.43
C PHE A 19 0.82 -3.78 -0.37
N VAL A 20 1.54 -4.89 -0.48
CA VAL A 20 1.60 -5.88 0.59
C VAL A 20 2.41 -5.36 1.77
N LEU A 21 3.58 -4.79 1.52
CA LEU A 21 4.51 -4.36 2.57
C LEU A 21 4.07 -3.05 3.23
N GLU A 22 3.89 -1.99 2.45
CA GLU A 22 3.40 -0.71 2.97
C GLU A 22 1.92 -0.73 3.33
N GLY A 23 1.13 -1.66 2.78
CA GLY A 23 -0.29 -1.77 3.12
C GLY A 23 -0.51 -2.00 4.62
N PHE A 24 0.30 -2.84 5.26
CA PHE A 24 0.19 -3.01 6.72
C PHE A 24 0.83 -1.84 7.48
N ASP A 25 1.88 -1.20 6.97
CA ASP A 25 2.48 -0.03 7.63
C ASP A 25 1.52 1.17 7.64
N PHE A 26 0.79 1.38 6.54
CA PHE A 26 -0.32 2.34 6.50
C PHE A 26 -1.40 1.93 7.50
N GLY A 27 -1.80 0.66 7.51
CA GLY A 27 -2.77 0.13 8.47
C GLY A 27 -2.37 0.40 9.92
N VAL A 28 -1.10 0.18 10.28
CA VAL A 28 -0.55 0.46 11.61
C VAL A 28 -0.68 1.94 11.96
N GLY A 29 -0.28 2.84 11.05
CA GLY A 29 -0.41 4.28 11.26
C GLY A 29 -1.85 4.77 11.39
N MET A 30 -2.76 4.23 10.57
CA MET A 30 -4.20 4.55 10.61
C MET A 30 -4.86 4.13 11.93
N LEU A 31 -4.45 2.98 12.50
CA LEU A 31 -5.08 2.39 13.68
C LEU A 31 -4.42 2.79 15.01
N MET A 32 -3.28 3.45 14.96
CA MET A 32 -2.55 3.91 16.14
C MET A 32 -3.42 4.71 17.13
N PRO A 33 -4.29 5.66 16.70
CA PRO A 33 -5.15 6.39 17.65
C PRO A 33 -6.19 5.50 18.32
N VAL A 34 -6.68 4.48 17.62
CA VAL A 34 -7.71 3.56 18.10
C VAL A 34 -7.12 2.59 19.12
N LEU A 35 -5.98 1.98 18.81
CA LEU A 35 -5.30 1.03 19.71
C LEU A 35 -4.56 1.73 20.86
N GLY A 36 -4.33 3.04 20.75
CA GLY A 36 -3.81 3.91 21.81
C GLY A 36 -4.89 4.58 22.68
N ARG A 37 -6.19 4.27 22.52
CA ARG A 37 -7.28 4.85 23.34
C ARG A 37 -7.30 4.28 24.77
N ARG A 38 -6.38 4.74 25.62
CA ARG A 38 -6.52 4.75 27.08
C ARG A 38 -6.08 6.12 27.61
N LYS A 39 -6.69 6.62 28.69
CA LYS A 39 -6.63 8.03 29.14
C LYS A 39 -5.39 8.35 30.03
N ASP A 40 -4.40 7.48 30.08
CA ASP A 40 -3.28 7.46 31.04
C ASP A 40 -1.92 7.21 30.35
N ALA A 41 -0.83 7.19 31.14
CA ALA A 41 0.55 6.92 30.70
C ALA A 41 0.71 5.59 29.92
N ASP A 42 -0.25 4.68 30.07
CA ASP A 42 -0.35 3.44 29.28
C ASP A 42 -0.71 3.72 27.81
N GLY A 43 -1.40 4.82 27.51
CA GLY A 43 -1.82 5.19 26.16
C GLY A 43 -0.65 5.52 25.23
N ASP A 44 0.32 6.33 25.66
CA ASP A 44 1.52 6.61 24.85
C ASP A 44 2.39 5.35 24.70
N THR A 45 2.56 4.58 25.79
CA THR A 45 3.29 3.32 25.77
C THR A 45 2.71 2.36 24.73
N ARG A 46 1.37 2.24 24.65
CA ARG A 46 0.69 1.44 23.61
C ARG A 46 0.90 1.98 22.20
N ARG A 47 0.84 3.30 21.98
CA ARG A 47 1.17 3.91 20.66
C ARG A 47 2.61 3.60 20.26
N ARG A 48 3.55 3.64 21.20
CA ARG A 48 4.95 3.27 20.98
C ARG A 48 5.12 1.79 20.67
N VAL A 49 4.38 0.89 21.34
CA VAL A 49 4.34 -0.54 20.95
C VAL A 49 3.90 -0.69 19.49
N VAL A 50 2.78 -0.07 19.13
CA VAL A 50 2.22 -0.10 17.77
C VAL A 50 3.26 0.39 16.75
N LEU A 51 3.87 1.55 16.98
CA LEU A 51 4.90 2.11 16.09
C LEU A 51 6.17 1.26 16.00
N ASN A 52 6.63 0.71 17.12
CA ASN A 52 7.84 -0.12 17.14
C ASN A 52 7.64 -1.46 16.41
N THR A 53 6.41 -1.88 16.10
CA THR A 53 6.18 -3.07 15.27
C THR A 53 6.68 -2.90 13.83
N ILE A 54 6.65 -1.67 13.31
CA ILE A 54 7.05 -1.33 11.94
C ILE A 54 8.42 -0.65 11.88
N GLY A 55 8.90 -0.09 13.01
CA GLY A 55 10.17 0.64 13.13
C GLY A 55 11.36 0.04 12.35
N PRO A 56 11.63 -1.28 12.42
CA PRO A 56 12.77 -1.88 11.72
C PRO A 56 12.60 -2.12 10.22
N VAL A 57 11.40 -1.95 9.66
CA VAL A 57 11.07 -2.40 8.29
C VAL A 57 10.43 -1.35 7.39
N TRP A 58 9.73 -0.35 7.95
CA TRP A 58 8.93 0.61 7.16
C TRP A 58 9.77 1.35 6.11
N ASP A 59 10.96 1.83 6.45
CA ASP A 59 11.81 2.56 5.50
C ASP A 59 12.22 1.68 4.30
N GLY A 60 12.51 0.40 4.56
CA GLY A 60 12.80 -0.57 3.49
C GLY A 60 11.57 -0.95 2.65
N ASN A 61 10.36 -0.83 3.21
CA ASN A 61 9.12 -1.09 2.49
C ASN A 61 8.81 0.07 1.52
N GLU A 62 9.07 1.32 1.89
CA GLU A 62 8.90 2.49 1.00
C GLU A 62 9.82 2.45 -0.23
N VAL A 63 10.99 1.81 -0.13
CA VAL A 63 11.91 1.62 -1.28
C VAL A 63 11.27 0.87 -2.44
N TRP A 64 10.26 0.03 -2.18
CA TRP A 64 9.51 -0.65 -3.26
C TRP A 64 8.79 0.34 -4.17
N LEU A 65 8.23 1.43 -3.62
CA LEU A 65 7.61 2.49 -4.41
C LEU A 65 8.63 3.26 -5.23
N ILE A 66 9.77 3.61 -4.62
CA ILE A 66 10.86 4.31 -5.32
C ILE A 66 11.36 3.47 -6.49
N THR A 67 11.54 2.16 -6.26
CA THR A 67 11.95 1.21 -7.30
C THR A 67 10.88 1.05 -8.38
N ALA A 68 9.60 0.99 -8.00
CA ALA A 68 8.49 0.94 -8.96
C ALA A 68 8.45 2.20 -9.86
N GLY A 69 8.62 3.39 -9.28
CA GLY A 69 8.72 4.65 -10.02
C GLY A 69 9.94 4.72 -10.94
N GLY A 70 11.11 4.29 -10.45
CA GLY A 70 12.34 4.21 -11.24
C GLY A 70 12.25 3.18 -12.38
N ALA A 71 11.64 2.03 -12.12
CA ALA A 71 11.38 1.00 -13.13
C ALA A 71 10.37 1.47 -14.19
N LEU A 72 9.31 2.18 -13.79
CA LEU A 72 8.40 2.85 -14.73
C LEU A 72 9.17 3.83 -15.63
N PHE A 73 9.96 4.73 -15.04
CA PHE A 73 10.75 5.70 -15.78
C PHE A 73 11.71 5.03 -16.78
N ALA A 74 12.38 3.96 -16.37
CA ALA A 74 13.41 3.33 -17.16
C ALA A 74 12.86 2.33 -18.21
N ALA A 75 11.80 1.59 -17.88
CA ALA A 75 11.22 0.58 -18.77
C ALA A 75 10.05 1.11 -19.63
N PHE A 76 9.24 2.04 -19.11
CA PHE A 76 8.09 2.63 -19.79
C PHE A 76 8.04 4.16 -19.62
N PRO A 77 8.97 4.92 -20.22
CA PRO A 77 9.11 6.36 -20.00
C PRO A 77 7.87 7.16 -20.36
N GLU A 78 7.15 6.76 -21.42
CA GLU A 78 5.89 7.41 -21.83
C GLU A 78 4.78 7.19 -20.80
N TRP A 79 4.68 5.96 -20.26
CA TRP A 79 3.75 5.67 -19.17
C TRP A 79 4.08 6.49 -17.92
N TYR A 80 5.37 6.56 -17.57
CA TYR A 80 5.83 7.40 -16.46
C TYR A 80 5.44 8.87 -16.66
N ALA A 81 5.74 9.44 -17.83
CA ALA A 81 5.48 10.85 -18.11
C ALA A 81 3.98 11.19 -18.07
N THR A 82 3.14 10.39 -18.73
CA THR A 82 1.69 10.60 -18.77
C THR A 82 1.05 10.37 -17.40
N LEU A 83 1.49 9.36 -16.64
CA LEU A 83 0.98 9.11 -15.29
C LEU A 83 1.31 10.26 -14.33
N PHE A 84 2.58 10.68 -14.25
CA PHE A 84 3.01 11.70 -13.28
C PHE A 84 2.51 13.11 -13.63
N SER A 85 2.36 13.42 -14.92
CA SER A 85 1.77 14.70 -15.36
C SER A 85 0.25 14.72 -15.19
N GLY A 86 -0.45 13.65 -15.56
CA GLY A 86 -1.91 13.57 -15.49
C GLY A 86 -2.47 13.42 -14.09
N PHE A 87 -1.78 12.67 -13.23
CA PHE A 87 -2.13 12.50 -11.82
C PHE A 87 -1.31 13.40 -10.90
N TYR A 88 -0.84 14.55 -11.42
CA TYR A 88 0.06 15.46 -10.70
C TYR A 88 -0.43 15.76 -9.28
N LEU A 89 -1.68 16.21 -9.13
CA LEU A 89 -2.19 16.62 -7.82
C LEU A 89 -2.39 15.42 -6.86
N PRO A 90 -3.04 14.31 -7.24
CA PRO A 90 -3.07 13.11 -6.41
C PRO A 90 -1.69 12.61 -5.98
N LEU A 91 -0.73 12.51 -6.92
CA LEU A 91 0.61 12.01 -6.62
C LEU A 91 1.42 12.99 -5.75
N LEU A 92 1.24 14.31 -5.93
CA LEU A 92 1.83 15.31 -5.05
C LEU A 92 1.28 15.19 -3.62
N LEU A 93 -0.03 14.97 -3.46
CA LEU A 93 -0.65 14.75 -2.15
C LEU A 93 -0.12 13.48 -1.49
N ILE A 94 0.05 12.39 -2.25
CA ILE A 94 0.70 11.17 -1.76
C ILE A 94 2.13 11.48 -1.29
N LEU A 95 2.93 12.14 -2.11
CA LEU A 95 4.32 12.49 -1.80
C LEU A 95 4.42 13.31 -0.50
N VAL A 96 3.62 14.38 -0.39
CA VAL A 96 3.62 15.24 0.80
C VAL A 96 3.18 14.44 2.04
N ALA A 97 2.16 13.59 1.91
CA ALA A 97 1.69 12.75 3.00
C ALA A 97 2.77 11.76 3.47
N LEU A 98 3.49 11.13 2.55
CA LEU A 98 4.63 10.25 2.87
C LEU A 98 5.76 11.01 3.56
N ILE A 99 6.15 12.19 3.07
CA ILE A 99 7.18 13.02 3.73
C ILE A 99 6.76 13.36 5.17
N VAL A 100 5.52 13.79 5.37
CA VAL A 100 4.99 14.10 6.71
C VAL A 100 5.01 12.87 7.60
N ARG A 101 4.65 11.68 7.07
CA ARG A 101 4.69 10.41 7.80
C ARG A 101 6.11 10.07 8.27
N ILE A 102 7.08 10.07 7.35
CA ILE A 102 8.49 9.77 7.61
C ILE A 102 9.02 10.66 8.72
N CYS A 103 8.90 11.98 8.56
CA CYS A 103 9.35 12.96 9.55
C CYS A 103 8.65 12.74 10.90
N ALA A 104 7.35 12.43 10.89
CA ALA A 104 6.60 12.22 12.10
C ALA A 104 7.03 10.95 12.85
N ILE A 105 7.29 9.83 12.16
CA ILE A 105 7.81 8.59 12.78
C ILE A 105 9.17 8.85 13.43
N GLU A 106 10.10 9.44 12.68
CA GLU A 106 11.48 9.68 13.14
C GLU A 106 11.56 10.69 14.29
N TYR A 107 10.77 11.77 14.21
CA TYR A 107 10.88 12.85 15.18
C TYR A 107 10.00 12.69 16.41
N ARG A 108 8.98 11.81 16.39
CA ARG A 108 8.05 11.61 17.52
C ARG A 108 8.79 11.32 18.84
N GLY A 109 9.80 10.47 18.80
CA GLY A 109 10.55 10.03 19.98
C GLY A 109 11.66 10.98 20.44
N LYS A 110 11.94 12.05 19.68
CA LYS A 110 13.08 12.94 19.94
C LYS A 110 12.81 14.01 20.99
N ILE A 111 11.55 14.40 21.19
CA ILE A 111 11.14 15.43 22.15
C ILE A 111 10.16 14.82 23.16
N ASP A 112 10.43 15.02 24.45
CA ASP A 112 9.61 14.53 25.56
C ASP A 112 8.53 15.55 25.92
N ASP A 113 7.61 15.79 24.97
CA ASP A 113 6.47 16.68 25.14
C ASP A 113 5.19 16.08 24.53
N ASP A 114 4.09 16.16 25.26
CA ASP A 114 2.82 15.55 24.85
C ASP A 114 2.19 16.27 23.64
N THR A 115 2.39 17.57 23.51
CA THR A 115 1.88 18.33 22.35
C THR A 115 2.66 17.97 21.10
N TRP A 116 3.98 17.83 21.20
CA TRP A 116 4.85 17.35 20.13
C TRP A 116 4.43 15.96 19.66
N ARG A 117 4.33 15.00 20.59
CA ARG A 117 3.91 13.63 20.28
C ARG A 117 2.56 13.60 19.59
N ARG A 118 1.58 14.38 20.05
CA ARG A 118 0.25 14.47 19.42
C ARG A 118 0.32 15.01 18.00
N ARG A 119 1.18 16.00 17.72
CA ARG A 119 1.38 16.53 16.35
C ARG A 119 1.99 15.47 15.44
N CYS A 120 3.00 14.75 15.92
CA CYS A 120 3.57 13.62 15.19
C CYS A 120 2.54 12.50 14.97
N ASP A 121 1.75 12.14 15.99
CA ASP A 121 0.68 11.14 15.86
C ASP A 121 -0.29 11.51 14.74
N TRP A 122 -0.71 12.78 14.66
CA TRP A 122 -1.54 13.26 13.56
C TRP A 122 -0.81 13.17 12.20
N GLY A 123 0.46 13.56 12.14
CA GLY A 123 1.28 13.41 10.93
C GLY A 123 1.33 11.96 10.43
N ILE A 124 1.47 10.99 11.33
CA ILE A 124 1.50 9.56 10.99
C ILE A 124 0.12 9.09 10.51
N VAL A 125 -0.96 9.52 11.18
CA VAL A 125 -2.34 9.16 10.81
C VAL A 125 -2.69 9.70 9.44
N PHE A 126 -2.50 11.00 9.19
CA PHE A 126 -2.78 11.62 7.89
C PHE A 126 -1.86 11.05 6.81
N GLY A 127 -0.58 10.92 7.12
CA GLY A 127 0.43 10.34 6.25
C GLY A 127 0.18 8.88 5.88
N SER A 128 -0.68 8.17 6.61
CA SER A 128 -1.09 6.79 6.31
C SER A 128 -2.44 6.72 5.60
N TRP A 129 -3.43 7.51 6.03
CA TRP A 129 -4.76 7.53 5.43
C TRP A 129 -4.77 8.09 4.01
N VAL A 130 -4.03 9.19 3.78
CA VAL A 130 -4.05 9.88 2.48
C VAL A 130 -3.50 8.99 1.37
N PRO A 131 -2.30 8.38 1.48
CA PRO A 131 -1.81 7.44 0.48
C PRO A 131 -2.69 6.20 0.34
N ALA A 132 -3.19 5.65 1.45
CA ALA A 132 -4.04 4.47 1.43
C ALA A 132 -5.30 4.66 0.56
N VAL A 133 -5.93 5.84 0.61
CA VAL A 133 -7.09 6.17 -0.23
C VAL A 133 -6.66 6.53 -1.65
N LEU A 134 -5.70 7.44 -1.80
CA LEU A 134 -5.35 8.01 -3.11
C LEU A 134 -4.75 6.97 -4.07
N TRP A 135 -4.03 5.96 -3.57
CA TRP A 135 -3.55 4.87 -4.40
C TRP A 135 -4.69 4.07 -5.03
N GLY A 136 -5.75 3.77 -4.27
CA GLY A 136 -6.92 3.07 -4.81
C GLY A 136 -7.68 3.92 -5.84
N VAL A 137 -7.83 5.23 -5.59
CA VAL A 137 -8.41 6.17 -6.56
C VAL A 137 -7.58 6.23 -7.83
N ALA A 138 -6.25 6.31 -7.72
CA ALA A 138 -5.35 6.39 -8.85
C ALA A 138 -5.43 5.12 -9.71
N PHE A 139 -5.20 3.94 -9.12
CA PHE A 139 -5.21 2.69 -9.87
C PHE A 139 -6.59 2.36 -10.46
N ALA A 140 -7.69 2.66 -9.76
CA ALA A 140 -9.02 2.50 -10.33
C ALA A 140 -9.22 3.39 -11.57
N ASN A 141 -8.76 4.65 -11.55
CA ASN A 141 -8.82 5.49 -12.75
C ASN A 141 -7.91 4.99 -13.87
N ILE A 142 -6.72 4.45 -13.56
CA ILE A 142 -5.86 3.84 -14.59
C ILE A 142 -6.59 2.68 -15.26
N VAL A 143 -7.25 1.79 -14.50
CA VAL A 143 -8.02 0.67 -15.07
C VAL A 143 -9.25 1.14 -15.86
N ARG A 144 -9.96 2.16 -15.37
CA ARG A 144 -11.13 2.72 -16.05
C ARG A 144 -10.76 3.45 -17.35
N GLY A 145 -9.54 3.97 -17.42
CA GLY A 145 -9.08 4.91 -18.42
C GLY A 145 -9.31 6.36 -18.01
N VAL A 146 -8.52 7.25 -18.59
CA VAL A 146 -8.59 8.71 -18.43
C VAL A 146 -8.56 9.40 -19.79
N ASP A 147 -8.91 10.68 -19.85
CA ASP A 147 -8.94 11.40 -21.12
C ASP A 147 -7.51 11.72 -21.55
N ILE A 148 -6.98 10.95 -22.49
CA ILE A 148 -5.64 11.10 -23.05
C ILE A 148 -5.78 11.52 -24.51
N ASN A 149 -5.17 12.65 -24.88
CA ASN A 149 -5.17 13.16 -26.25
C ASN A 149 -4.05 12.54 -27.12
N ALA A 150 -3.98 12.96 -28.39
CA ALA A 150 -2.99 12.45 -29.35
C ALA A 150 -1.53 12.72 -28.92
N GLU A 151 -1.30 13.79 -28.15
CA GLU A 151 0.00 14.15 -27.58
C GLU A 151 0.32 13.41 -26.28
N LYS A 152 -0.50 12.42 -25.89
CA LYS A 152 -0.37 11.63 -24.66
C LYS A 152 -0.45 12.46 -23.37
N VAL A 153 -1.14 13.60 -23.44
CA VAL A 153 -1.41 14.46 -22.30
C VAL A 153 -2.77 14.10 -21.72
N VAL A 154 -2.83 13.90 -20.41
CA VAL A 154 -4.10 13.73 -19.70
C VAL A 154 -4.80 15.08 -19.59
N THR A 155 -6.02 15.16 -20.09
CA THR A 155 -6.86 16.36 -20.03
C THR A 155 -7.95 16.29 -18.96
N SER A 156 -8.13 15.14 -18.31
CA SER A 156 -9.08 14.98 -17.20
C SER A 156 -8.73 15.89 -16.02
N SER A 157 -9.72 16.54 -15.43
CA SER A 157 -9.57 17.37 -14.24
C SER A 157 -9.52 16.51 -12.97
N LEU A 158 -9.14 17.12 -11.84
CA LEU A 158 -9.15 16.43 -10.54
C LEU A 158 -10.55 15.86 -10.20
N LEU A 159 -11.62 16.57 -10.56
CA LEU A 159 -12.98 16.15 -10.25
C LEU A 159 -13.39 14.92 -11.07
N ASP A 160 -12.87 14.78 -12.29
CA ASP A 160 -13.13 13.62 -13.15
C ASP A 160 -12.50 12.33 -12.57
N LEU A 161 -11.40 12.49 -11.83
CA LEU A 161 -10.76 11.39 -11.10
C LEU A 161 -11.57 10.94 -9.87
N LEU A 162 -12.50 11.75 -9.36
CA LEU A 162 -13.33 11.44 -8.18
C LEU A 162 -14.68 10.84 -8.58
N ASN A 163 -14.68 9.92 -9.54
CA ASN A 163 -15.87 9.17 -9.96
C ASN A 163 -16.21 8.01 -9.00
N PRO A 164 -17.45 7.48 -9.02
CA PRO A 164 -17.89 6.44 -8.08
C PRO A 164 -17.02 5.18 -8.07
N TYR A 165 -16.55 4.74 -9.24
CA TYR A 165 -15.67 3.57 -9.35
C TYR A 165 -14.31 3.82 -8.69
N ALA A 166 -13.73 5.00 -8.92
CA ALA A 166 -12.46 5.39 -8.31
C ALA A 166 -12.56 5.59 -6.79
N LEU A 167 -13.65 6.21 -6.32
CA LEU A 167 -13.92 6.35 -4.88
C LEU A 167 -14.11 4.99 -4.19
N LEU A 168 -14.77 4.03 -4.86
CA LEU A 168 -14.87 2.65 -4.38
C LEU A 168 -13.50 1.97 -4.32
N GLY A 169 -12.62 2.22 -5.31
CA GLY A 169 -11.23 1.77 -5.28
C GLY A 169 -10.46 2.33 -4.09
N GLY A 170 -10.54 3.64 -3.84
CA GLY A 170 -9.91 4.29 -2.68
C GLY A 170 -10.44 3.81 -1.33
N LEU A 171 -11.75 3.59 -1.22
CA LEU A 171 -12.35 3.01 -0.01
C LEU A 171 -11.89 1.57 0.20
N THR A 172 -11.76 0.80 -0.89
CA THR A 172 -11.28 -0.59 -0.87
C THR A 172 -9.85 -0.67 -0.35
N THR A 173 -8.93 0.10 -0.90
CA THR A 173 -7.52 0.09 -0.44
C THR A 173 -7.40 0.58 0.99
N ALA A 174 -8.15 1.61 1.40
CA ALA A 174 -8.15 2.08 2.78
C ALA A 174 -8.61 1.01 3.78
N LEU A 175 -9.72 0.32 3.48
CA LEU A 175 -10.25 -0.76 4.33
C LEU A 175 -9.34 -1.99 4.33
N LEU A 176 -8.84 -2.41 3.16
CA LEU A 176 -7.91 -3.53 3.05
C LEU A 176 -6.62 -3.27 3.83
N PHE A 177 -6.02 -2.08 3.72
CA PHE A 177 -4.80 -1.72 4.45
C PHE A 177 -5.05 -1.58 5.95
N ALA A 178 -6.19 -1.01 6.36
CA ALA A 178 -6.58 -1.00 7.77
C ALA A 178 -6.72 -2.42 8.34
N LEU A 179 -7.41 -3.32 7.63
CA LEU A 179 -7.53 -4.72 8.03
C LEU A 179 -6.17 -5.43 8.04
N HIS A 180 -5.34 -5.22 7.02
CA HIS A 180 -4.01 -5.81 6.91
C HIS A 180 -3.10 -5.38 8.07
N GLY A 181 -3.11 -4.08 8.41
CA GLY A 181 -2.40 -3.55 9.57
C GLY A 181 -2.94 -4.06 10.91
N ALA A 182 -4.25 -4.20 11.07
CA ALA A 182 -4.83 -4.77 12.30
C ALA A 182 -4.38 -6.23 12.52
N VAL A 183 -4.39 -7.04 11.46
CA VAL A 183 -3.92 -8.42 11.49
C VAL A 183 -2.41 -8.50 11.73
N PHE A 184 -1.63 -7.60 11.11
CA PHE A 184 -0.20 -7.47 11.37
C PHE A 184 0.09 -7.10 12.83
N LEU A 185 -0.65 -6.15 13.40
CA LEU A 185 -0.51 -5.79 14.80
C LEU A 185 -0.86 -6.95 15.72
N ALA A 186 -1.91 -7.72 15.43
CA ALA A 186 -2.24 -8.92 16.19
C ALA A 186 -1.10 -9.97 16.12
N LEU A 187 -0.45 -10.12 14.96
CA LEU A 187 0.70 -11.00 14.77
C LEU A 187 1.94 -10.54 15.57
N LYS A 188 2.19 -9.23 15.60
CA LYS A 188 3.42 -8.60 16.11
C LYS A 188 3.37 -8.10 17.55
N THR A 189 2.18 -8.02 18.15
CA THR A 189 2.01 -7.56 19.52
C THR A 189 1.64 -8.70 20.48
N ALA A 190 1.76 -8.46 21.78
CA ALA A 190 1.37 -9.38 22.83
C ALA A 190 0.44 -8.70 23.86
N ASP A 191 -0.08 -9.50 24.79
CA ASP A 191 -0.94 -9.08 25.90
C ASP A 191 -2.19 -8.29 25.42
N GLU A 192 -2.56 -7.22 26.10
CA GLU A 192 -3.78 -6.44 25.82
C GLU A 192 -3.81 -5.86 24.40
N VAL A 193 -2.67 -5.39 23.89
CA VAL A 193 -2.58 -4.78 22.55
C VAL A 193 -2.94 -5.80 21.47
N ARG A 194 -2.55 -7.07 21.65
CA ARG A 194 -2.90 -8.16 20.74
C ARG A 194 -4.39 -8.44 20.75
N VAL A 195 -5.00 -8.52 21.94
CA VAL A 195 -6.45 -8.79 22.07
C VAL A 195 -7.25 -7.70 21.36
N ASP A 196 -6.89 -6.44 21.59
CA ASP A 196 -7.56 -5.29 20.98
C ASP A 196 -7.35 -5.26 19.45
N ALA A 197 -6.16 -5.64 18.97
CA ALA A 197 -5.87 -5.74 17.54
C ALA A 197 -6.70 -6.85 16.85
N VAL A 198 -6.87 -8.02 17.49
CA VAL A 198 -7.72 -9.11 16.99
C VAL A 198 -9.18 -8.66 16.91
N GLU A 199 -9.69 -8.01 17.95
CA GLU A 199 -11.07 -7.51 17.95
C GLU A 199 -11.29 -6.45 16.86
N LEU A 200 -10.32 -5.53 16.71
CA LEU A 200 -10.36 -4.50 15.68
C LEU A 200 -10.29 -5.10 14.28
N ALA A 201 -9.43 -6.09 14.04
CA ALA A 201 -9.37 -6.81 12.77
C ALA A 201 -10.71 -7.50 12.45
N ALA A 202 -11.34 -8.15 13.44
CA ALA A 202 -12.64 -8.78 13.24
C ALA A 202 -13.75 -7.76 12.91
N LYS A 203 -13.71 -6.57 13.51
CA LYS A 203 -14.63 -5.46 13.21
C LYS A 203 -14.39 -4.86 11.82
N LEU A 204 -13.13 -4.66 11.44
CA LEU A 204 -12.75 -4.12 10.13
C LEU A 204 -13.04 -5.09 8.99
N ALA A 205 -12.98 -6.41 9.24
CA ALA A 205 -13.30 -7.40 8.23
C ALA A 205 -14.77 -7.28 7.75
N LEU A 206 -15.70 -6.89 8.62
CA LEU A 206 -17.13 -6.75 8.29
C LEU A 206 -17.40 -5.75 7.14
N PRO A 207 -16.90 -4.50 7.15
CA PRO A 207 -17.03 -3.59 6.02
C PRO A 207 -16.04 -3.91 4.88
N THR A 208 -14.85 -4.46 5.19
CA THR A 208 -13.83 -4.72 4.15
C THR A 208 -14.30 -5.76 3.13
N VAL A 209 -14.91 -6.87 3.58
CA VAL A 209 -15.38 -7.94 2.69
C VAL A 209 -16.37 -7.45 1.62
N PRO A 210 -17.50 -6.81 1.96
CA PRO A 210 -18.46 -6.37 0.95
C PRO A 210 -17.92 -5.23 0.08
N VAL A 211 -17.12 -4.30 0.63
CA VAL A 211 -16.57 -3.18 -0.16
C VAL A 211 -15.52 -3.67 -1.15
N ALA A 212 -14.54 -4.45 -0.69
CA ALA A 212 -13.52 -5.02 -1.56
C ALA A 212 -14.13 -6.01 -2.57
N GLY A 213 -15.11 -6.79 -2.14
CA GLY A 213 -15.86 -7.69 -3.03
C GLY A 213 -16.61 -6.92 -4.12
N ALA A 214 -17.30 -5.82 -3.78
CA ALA A 214 -17.97 -4.97 -4.76
C ALA A 214 -17.00 -4.35 -5.75
N PHE A 215 -15.84 -3.86 -5.29
CA PHE A 215 -14.82 -3.30 -6.17
C PHE A 215 -14.26 -4.35 -7.14
N VAL A 216 -13.78 -5.48 -6.61
CA VAL A 216 -13.21 -6.58 -7.41
C VAL A 216 -14.21 -7.13 -8.42
N LEU A 217 -15.48 -7.28 -8.04
CA LEU A 217 -16.54 -7.70 -8.96
C LEU A 217 -16.82 -6.65 -10.03
N TRP A 218 -16.90 -5.37 -9.66
CA TRP A 218 -17.07 -4.28 -10.64
C TRP A 218 -15.91 -4.28 -11.63
N THR A 219 -14.67 -4.27 -11.14
CA THR A 219 -13.46 -4.34 -11.99
C THR A 219 -13.52 -5.53 -12.93
N GLN A 220 -13.85 -6.71 -12.43
CA GLN A 220 -13.91 -7.92 -13.26
C GLN A 220 -14.99 -7.84 -14.34
N LEU A 221 -16.18 -7.35 -14.00
CA LEU A 221 -17.31 -7.29 -14.93
C LEU A 221 -17.13 -6.21 -16.01
N ALA A 222 -16.50 -5.10 -15.66
CA ALA A 222 -16.33 -3.96 -16.57
C ALA A 222 -15.02 -4.00 -17.37
N HIS A 223 -13.93 -4.51 -16.77
CA HIS A 223 -12.58 -4.40 -17.31
C HIS A 223 -11.80 -5.72 -17.31
N GLY A 224 -12.31 -6.75 -16.64
CA GLY A 224 -11.63 -8.03 -16.46
C GLY A 224 -11.60 -8.89 -17.73
N LYS A 225 -10.79 -9.95 -17.66
CA LYS A 225 -10.66 -10.98 -18.69
C LYS A 225 -11.15 -12.33 -18.18
N ALA A 226 -11.30 -13.30 -19.07
CA ALA A 226 -11.73 -14.65 -18.69
C ALA A 226 -10.83 -15.28 -17.60
N TRP A 227 -9.51 -15.11 -17.71
CA TRP A 227 -8.56 -15.69 -16.75
C TRP A 227 -8.51 -14.96 -15.40
N THR A 228 -8.86 -13.68 -15.34
CA THR A 228 -8.78 -12.89 -14.10
C THR A 228 -9.89 -13.23 -13.10
N TRP A 229 -10.89 -14.03 -13.49
CA TRP A 229 -11.88 -14.62 -12.56
C TRP A 229 -11.24 -15.48 -11.46
N ILE A 230 -10.09 -16.12 -11.74
CA ILE A 230 -9.32 -16.84 -10.72
C ILE A 230 -8.89 -15.91 -9.59
N LEU A 231 -8.55 -14.65 -9.89
CA LEU A 231 -8.12 -13.66 -8.91
C LEU A 231 -9.29 -13.16 -8.08
N VAL A 232 -10.47 -13.00 -8.70
CA VAL A 232 -11.72 -12.71 -7.97
C VAL A 232 -12.03 -13.81 -6.97
N ALA A 233 -11.97 -15.06 -7.40
CA ALA A 233 -12.20 -16.22 -6.53
C ALA A 233 -11.16 -16.29 -5.40
N ALA A 234 -9.88 -16.04 -5.70
CA ALA A 234 -8.80 -16.00 -4.72
C ALA A 234 -9.00 -14.89 -3.70
N ALA A 235 -9.35 -13.67 -4.13
CA ALA A 235 -9.62 -12.54 -3.24
C ALA A 235 -10.83 -12.82 -2.34
N ALA A 236 -11.92 -13.35 -2.89
CA ALA A 236 -13.12 -13.70 -2.14
C ALA A 236 -12.85 -14.79 -1.09
N ALA A 237 -12.16 -15.87 -1.48
CA ALA A 237 -11.79 -16.96 -0.59
C ALA A 237 -10.84 -16.47 0.53
N ALA A 238 -9.87 -15.63 0.17
CA ALA A 238 -8.94 -15.04 1.13
C ALA A 238 -9.67 -14.16 2.15
N LEU A 239 -10.51 -13.23 1.70
CA LEU A 239 -11.28 -12.33 2.58
C LEU A 239 -12.25 -13.09 3.50
N ALA A 240 -12.92 -14.12 2.98
CA ALA A 240 -13.77 -14.99 3.81
C ALA A 240 -12.95 -15.74 4.88
N GLY A 241 -11.78 -16.28 4.49
CA GLY A 241 -10.89 -16.97 5.42
C GLY A 241 -10.28 -16.04 6.48
N VAL A 242 -10.01 -14.77 6.17
CA VAL A 242 -9.52 -13.78 7.14
C VAL A 242 -10.48 -13.63 8.31
N VAL A 243 -11.79 -13.53 8.04
CA VAL A 243 -12.82 -13.42 9.09
C VAL A 243 -12.74 -14.62 10.05
N ALA A 244 -12.65 -15.83 9.51
CA ALA A 244 -12.61 -17.05 10.30
C ALA A 244 -11.30 -17.18 11.11
N LEU A 245 -10.15 -16.97 10.47
CA LEU A 245 -8.84 -17.17 11.08
C LEU A 245 -8.47 -16.08 12.09
N THR A 246 -8.93 -14.85 11.88
CA THR A 246 -8.78 -13.76 12.86
C THR A 246 -9.52 -14.11 14.14
N ARG A 247 -10.77 -14.58 14.04
CA ARG A 247 -11.55 -15.03 15.21
C ARG A 247 -10.97 -16.28 15.88
N ALA A 248 -10.31 -17.15 15.13
CA ALA A 248 -9.62 -18.32 15.65
C ALA A 248 -8.24 -18.03 16.25
N GLY A 249 -7.79 -16.76 16.26
CA GLY A 249 -6.47 -16.37 16.80
C GLY A 249 -5.28 -16.90 16.00
N ARG A 250 -5.48 -17.34 14.74
CA ARG A 250 -4.43 -17.88 13.85
C ARG A 250 -3.82 -16.78 13.00
N GLU A 251 -3.18 -15.81 13.65
CA GLU A 251 -2.73 -14.55 13.07
C GLU A 251 -1.79 -14.71 11.87
N GLY A 252 -0.86 -15.68 11.88
CA GLY A 252 0.05 -15.90 10.76
C GLY A 252 -0.69 -16.29 9.47
N TRP A 253 -1.73 -17.11 9.59
CA TRP A 253 -2.56 -17.49 8.44
C TRP A 253 -3.52 -16.38 8.03
N ALA A 254 -4.08 -15.64 8.99
CA ALA A 254 -4.87 -14.46 8.70
C ALA A 254 -4.04 -13.42 7.93
N PHE A 255 -2.78 -13.19 8.32
CA PHE A 255 -1.87 -12.29 7.62
C PHE A 255 -1.62 -12.75 6.20
N ALA A 256 -1.28 -14.03 6.00
CA ALA A 256 -1.10 -14.62 4.67
C ALA A 256 -2.34 -14.43 3.77
N LEU A 257 -3.54 -14.64 4.30
CA LEU A 257 -4.77 -14.42 3.53
C LEU A 257 -5.01 -12.94 3.22
N THR A 258 -4.77 -12.01 4.16
CA THR A 258 -4.85 -10.58 3.82
C THR A 258 -3.84 -10.17 2.74
N SER A 259 -2.61 -10.70 2.78
CA SER A 259 -1.62 -10.51 1.71
C SER A 259 -2.10 -11.10 0.38
N ILE A 260 -2.68 -12.31 0.37
CA ILE A 260 -3.26 -12.92 -0.85
C ILE A 260 -4.39 -12.05 -1.40
N ALA A 261 -5.26 -11.49 -0.55
CA ALA A 261 -6.33 -10.60 -0.99
C ALA A 261 -5.79 -9.32 -1.65
N VAL A 262 -4.73 -8.72 -1.09
CA VAL A 262 -4.03 -7.58 -1.71
C VAL A 262 -3.40 -8.01 -3.04
N ILE A 263 -2.63 -9.10 -3.07
CA ILE A 263 -1.98 -9.62 -4.28
C ILE A 263 -3.02 -9.88 -5.38
N ALA A 264 -4.09 -10.61 -5.07
CA ALA A 264 -5.13 -10.94 -6.02
C ALA A 264 -5.82 -9.68 -6.57
N SER A 265 -6.06 -8.68 -5.72
CA SER A 265 -6.66 -7.41 -6.14
C SER A 265 -5.73 -6.62 -7.08
N VAL A 266 -4.44 -6.52 -6.76
CA VAL A 266 -3.47 -5.78 -7.59
C VAL A 266 -3.22 -6.51 -8.91
N VAL A 267 -3.02 -7.82 -8.87
CA VAL A 267 -2.84 -8.63 -10.09
C VAL A 267 -4.10 -8.59 -10.96
N LEU A 268 -5.30 -8.47 -10.37
CA LEU A 268 -6.54 -8.26 -11.14
C LEU A 268 -6.49 -6.92 -11.89
N LEU A 269 -6.06 -5.84 -11.25
CA LEU A 269 -5.96 -4.52 -11.89
C LEU A 269 -4.98 -4.54 -13.07
N PHE A 270 -3.74 -5.03 -12.86
CA PHE A 270 -2.76 -5.16 -13.96
C PHE A 270 -3.18 -6.18 -15.02
N GLY A 271 -3.81 -7.28 -14.60
CA GLY A 271 -4.33 -8.31 -15.50
C GLY A 271 -5.46 -7.80 -16.39
N SER A 272 -6.28 -6.88 -15.87
CA SER A 272 -7.35 -6.19 -16.61
C SER A 272 -6.77 -5.16 -17.59
N LEU A 273 -5.70 -4.47 -17.21
CA LEU A 273 -5.05 -3.44 -18.04
C LEU A 273 -4.40 -4.00 -19.31
N PHE A 274 -3.64 -5.10 -19.20
CA PHE A 274 -2.84 -5.59 -20.33
C PHE A 274 -3.68 -5.77 -21.62
N PRO A 275 -3.18 -5.48 -22.84
CA PRO A 275 -1.86 -4.94 -23.17
C PRO A 275 -1.74 -3.44 -22.96
N ASP A 276 -2.80 -2.76 -22.53
CA ASP A 276 -2.75 -1.35 -22.18
C ASP A 276 -2.01 -1.17 -20.85
N VAL A 277 -1.34 -0.04 -20.71
CA VAL A 277 -0.79 0.45 -19.44
C VAL A 277 -1.52 1.69 -18.96
N MET A 278 -2.11 2.45 -19.89
CA MET A 278 -2.95 3.60 -19.58
C MET A 278 -3.97 3.81 -20.72
N PRO A 279 -5.20 3.27 -20.58
CA PRO A 279 -6.25 3.39 -21.59
C PRO A 279 -6.76 4.84 -21.72
N SER A 280 -7.01 5.27 -22.96
CA SER A 280 -7.67 6.55 -23.22
C SER A 280 -9.19 6.40 -23.35
N THR A 281 -9.94 7.30 -22.73
CA THR A 281 -11.40 7.41 -22.89
C THR A 281 -11.81 8.26 -24.09
N LEU A 282 -10.89 9.02 -24.69
CA LEU A 282 -11.18 9.87 -25.86
C LEU A 282 -11.13 9.09 -27.18
N ASP A 283 -10.08 8.30 -27.36
CA ASP A 283 -9.90 7.43 -28.54
C ASP A 283 -8.96 6.29 -28.16
N ALA A 284 -9.32 5.05 -28.52
CA ALA A 284 -8.50 3.88 -28.28
C ALA A 284 -7.09 4.01 -28.91
N ALA A 285 -6.96 4.75 -30.01
CA ALA A 285 -5.68 5.01 -30.68
C ALA A 285 -4.69 5.83 -29.83
N TYR A 286 -5.18 6.56 -28.82
CA TYR A 286 -4.34 7.35 -27.91
C TYR A 286 -3.94 6.60 -26.64
N SER A 287 -4.38 5.34 -26.49
CA SER A 287 -4.02 4.52 -25.34
C SER A 287 -2.52 4.22 -25.33
N LEU A 288 -1.93 4.28 -24.13
CA LEU A 288 -0.59 3.77 -23.92
C LEU A 288 -0.65 2.27 -23.74
N THR A 289 0.11 1.57 -24.57
CA THR A 289 0.24 0.11 -24.59
C THR A 289 1.65 -0.28 -24.17
N VAL A 290 1.84 -1.53 -23.80
CA VAL A 290 3.18 -2.05 -23.49
C VAL A 290 4.15 -1.85 -24.67
N ASP A 291 3.66 -1.91 -25.91
CA ASP A 291 4.51 -1.78 -27.10
C ASP A 291 4.86 -0.31 -27.40
N ASN A 292 3.89 0.61 -27.32
CA ASN A 292 4.12 2.02 -27.69
C ASN A 292 4.73 2.87 -26.57
N ALA A 293 4.74 2.37 -25.34
CA ALA A 293 5.23 3.10 -24.17
C ALA A 293 6.58 2.57 -23.66
N SER A 294 7.08 1.45 -24.19
CA SER A 294 8.31 0.80 -23.70
C SER A 294 9.59 1.43 -24.24
N SER A 295 10.65 1.26 -23.46
CA SER A 295 12.02 1.60 -23.84
C SER A 295 12.58 0.68 -24.93
N SER A 296 13.70 1.09 -25.54
CA SER A 296 14.39 0.30 -26.55
C SER A 296 14.78 -1.11 -26.05
N PRO A 297 14.87 -2.13 -26.94
CA PRO A 297 15.26 -3.48 -26.56
C PRO A 297 16.61 -3.57 -25.83
N TYR A 298 17.57 -2.71 -26.20
CA TYR A 298 18.88 -2.64 -25.56
C TYR A 298 18.75 -2.17 -24.10
N THR A 299 18.01 -1.10 -23.85
CA THR A 299 17.73 -0.59 -22.50
C THR A 299 17.10 -1.66 -21.62
N LEU A 300 16.05 -2.32 -22.13
CA LEU A 300 15.36 -3.39 -21.40
C LEU A 300 16.31 -4.56 -21.08
N THR A 301 17.17 -4.94 -22.02
CA THR A 301 18.16 -6.01 -21.82
C THR A 301 19.14 -5.69 -20.69
N VAL A 302 19.72 -4.48 -20.70
CA VAL A 302 20.67 -4.04 -19.67
C VAL A 302 20.01 -4.01 -18.30
N MET A 303 18.81 -3.42 -18.21
CA MET A 303 18.08 -3.37 -16.95
C MET A 303 17.70 -4.77 -16.46
N THR A 304 17.34 -5.70 -17.35
CA THR A 304 16.98 -7.08 -16.97
C THR A 304 18.16 -7.78 -16.30
N TRP A 305 19.37 -7.62 -16.83
CA TRP A 305 20.57 -8.14 -16.17
C TRP A 305 20.80 -7.51 -14.80
N ALA A 306 20.67 -6.18 -14.68
CA ALA A 306 20.80 -5.50 -13.40
C ALA A 306 19.77 -6.02 -12.37
N ALA A 307 18.50 -6.14 -12.75
CA ALA A 307 17.44 -6.68 -11.90
C ALA A 307 17.71 -8.15 -11.51
N ALA A 308 18.16 -8.98 -12.45
CA ALA A 308 18.44 -10.39 -12.20
C ALA A 308 19.52 -10.60 -11.12
N PHE A 309 20.51 -9.71 -11.03
CA PHE A 309 21.55 -9.79 -10.00
C PHE A 309 21.17 -9.08 -8.69
N LEU A 310 20.56 -7.90 -8.78
CA LEU A 310 20.28 -7.08 -7.59
C LEU A 310 19.03 -7.56 -6.83
N THR A 311 17.95 -7.92 -7.52
CA THR A 311 16.68 -8.29 -6.87
C THR A 311 16.82 -9.49 -5.92
N PRO A 312 17.53 -10.58 -6.25
CA PRO A 312 17.72 -11.69 -5.30
C PRO A 312 18.46 -11.26 -4.03
N VAL A 313 19.51 -10.43 -4.16
CA VAL A 313 20.25 -9.90 -3.01
C VAL A 313 19.31 -9.05 -2.15
N VAL A 314 18.47 -8.24 -2.79
CA VAL A 314 17.49 -7.38 -2.11
C VAL A 314 16.48 -8.20 -1.30
N LEU A 315 15.90 -9.21 -1.93
CA LEU A 315 14.92 -10.09 -1.29
C LEU A 315 15.54 -10.93 -0.16
N LEU A 316 16.79 -11.38 -0.30
CA LEU A 316 17.49 -12.11 0.74
C LEU A 316 17.74 -11.26 1.98
N TYR A 317 18.28 -10.05 1.82
CA TYR A 317 18.49 -9.18 2.99
C TYR A 317 17.16 -8.77 3.61
N GLN A 318 16.14 -8.47 2.81
CA GLN A 318 14.85 -8.05 3.34
C GLN A 318 14.20 -9.20 4.10
N GLY A 319 14.22 -10.42 3.55
CA GLY A 319 13.78 -11.64 4.23
C GLY A 319 14.54 -11.89 5.54
N TRP A 320 15.86 -11.67 5.55
CA TRP A 320 16.67 -11.73 6.77
C TRP A 320 16.19 -10.72 7.81
N THR A 321 15.96 -9.45 7.43
CA THR A 321 15.48 -8.40 8.34
C THR A 321 14.16 -8.81 9.01
N TYR A 322 13.19 -9.28 8.23
CA TYR A 322 11.91 -9.79 8.78
C TYR A 322 12.11 -10.99 9.71
N TRP A 323 13.06 -11.88 9.39
CA TRP A 323 13.39 -13.02 10.24
C TRP A 323 14.01 -12.60 11.59
N VAL A 324 14.95 -11.64 11.57
CA VAL A 324 15.59 -11.10 12.78
C VAL A 324 14.54 -10.44 13.68
N PHE A 325 13.69 -9.59 13.12
CA PHE A 325 12.68 -8.84 13.87
C PHE A 325 11.35 -9.58 14.02
N ARG A 326 11.30 -10.91 13.91
CA ARG A 326 10.03 -11.68 13.93
C ARG A 326 9.29 -11.69 15.27
N GLN A 327 9.99 -11.44 16.38
CA GLN A 327 9.43 -11.56 17.73
C GLN A 327 8.30 -10.56 18.02
N ARG A 328 7.46 -10.88 19.00
CA ARG A 328 6.38 -10.01 19.45
C ARG A 328 6.87 -8.93 20.40
N ILE A 329 6.19 -7.78 20.38
CA ILE A 329 6.45 -6.63 21.24
C ILE A 329 5.27 -6.43 22.20
N SER A 330 5.57 -6.11 23.46
CA SER A 330 4.62 -5.81 24.52
C SER A 330 4.95 -4.47 25.19
N THR A 331 4.01 -3.91 25.94
CA THR A 331 4.21 -2.68 26.72
C THR A 331 5.35 -2.81 27.74
N LYS A 332 5.58 -4.03 28.26
CA LYS A 332 6.64 -4.33 29.24
C LYS A 332 8.06 -4.15 28.69
N GLN A 333 8.21 -4.16 27.37
CA GLN A 333 9.51 -4.04 26.69
C GLN A 333 9.79 -2.60 26.21
N ILE A 334 8.87 -1.67 26.44
CA ILE A 334 9.04 -0.28 26.01
C ILE A 334 9.78 0.50 27.10
N PRO A 335 11.01 1.00 26.85
CA PRO A 335 11.72 1.81 27.82
C PRO A 335 11.05 3.18 28.00
N PRO A 336 11.32 3.89 29.12
CA PRO A 336 10.89 5.28 29.27
C PRO A 336 11.38 6.15 28.12
N SER A 337 10.74 7.30 27.94
CA SER A 337 11.17 8.30 26.95
C SER A 337 12.60 8.75 27.22
N ILE A 338 13.40 8.85 26.17
CA ILE A 338 14.74 9.44 26.19
C ILE A 338 14.79 10.78 25.43
N GLY A 339 13.62 11.31 25.09
CA GLY A 339 13.49 12.56 24.33
C GLY A 339 13.98 13.77 25.10
N LEU A 340 14.36 14.83 24.38
CA LEU A 340 14.77 16.08 24.98
C LEU A 340 13.58 16.74 25.70
N PRO A 341 13.72 17.12 26.98
CA PRO A 341 12.68 17.86 27.68
C PRO A 341 12.59 19.27 27.10
N LEU A 342 11.38 19.73 26.78
CA LEU A 342 11.17 21.15 26.49
C LEU A 342 11.22 21.90 27.82
N GLY A 343 12.39 22.49 28.13
CA GLY A 343 12.54 23.36 29.28
C GLY A 343 11.48 24.47 29.22
N ARG A 344 10.67 24.61 30.27
CA ARG A 344 9.84 25.81 30.47
C ARG A 344 10.80 27.00 30.61
N ARG A 345 10.87 27.85 29.60
CA ARG A 345 11.35 29.22 29.78
C ARG A 345 10.27 30.05 30.45
#